data_AF-A0A9W9RQ96-F1
#
_entry.id   AF-A0A9W9RQ96-F1
#
_cell.length_a   1.000
_cell.length_b   1.000
_cell.length_c   1.000
_cell.angle_alpha   90.00
_cell.angle_beta   90.00
_cell.angle_gamma   90.00
#
_symmetry.space_group_name_H-M   'P 1'
#
loop_
_entity.id
_entity.type
_entity.pdbx_description
1 polymer ?
#
loop_
_entity_poly.entity_id
_entity_poly.type
_entity_poly.pdbx_seq_one_letter_code
_entity_poly.pdbx_strand_id
1 'polypeptide(L)'
;MPPARTNRNARDTQGSDLPSSTEDIRKPKIAILGKEISSLNRWLAEVSFALKPLGIKRVLDSSKERPRHSDTSYRRWEYWSTSVATWLFRHVSEKIQNKLCSSKQRTPQSFLDDDSGLQYADETMKAIIDIVEPGNRNEYVMAEIQKHREITRARYRSAKEYILAYEAQTSLLQSKLAAPAPVYALTTVLRELKGELPVIREMEREVAEHNSDEVTFTIFHNYCRDIESECNKIQQRLRSNPTARSGNYNRR
;
A
#
# COMPACT_ATOMS: atom_id res chain seq x y z
N MET A 1 18.85 -14.33 -44.03
CA MET A 1 19.39 -14.23 -42.65
C MET A 1 18.22 -14.18 -41.68
N PRO A 2 18.03 -15.18 -40.80
CA PRO A 2 17.01 -15.11 -39.76
C PRO A 2 17.50 -14.17 -38.62
N PRO A 3 16.60 -13.41 -37.96
CA PRO A 3 16.97 -12.57 -36.84
C PRO A 3 17.39 -13.43 -35.63
N ALA A 4 18.44 -12.98 -34.95
CA ALA A 4 18.99 -13.62 -33.77
C ALA A 4 17.89 -13.86 -32.72
N ARG A 5 17.69 -15.13 -32.36
CA ARG A 5 16.89 -15.54 -31.22
C ARG A 5 17.50 -14.90 -29.97
N THR A 6 16.81 -13.92 -29.40
CA THR A 6 17.06 -13.42 -28.05
C THR A 6 17.10 -14.59 -27.08
N ASN A 7 18.22 -14.71 -26.37
CA ASN A 7 18.51 -15.71 -25.35
C ASN A 7 17.45 -15.63 -24.23
N ARG A 8 16.48 -16.54 -24.22
CA ARG A 8 15.32 -16.58 -23.30
C ARG A 8 15.64 -17.07 -21.88
N ASN A 9 16.90 -17.08 -21.47
CA ASN A 9 17.34 -17.57 -20.15
C ASN A 9 18.11 -16.50 -19.34
N ALA A 10 17.89 -15.20 -19.58
CA ALA A 10 18.35 -14.19 -18.64
C ALA A 10 17.47 -14.27 -17.37
N ARG A 11 18.06 -14.59 -16.22
CA ARG A 11 17.35 -14.55 -14.93
C ARG A 11 16.75 -13.16 -14.76
N ASP A 12 15.48 -13.10 -14.36
CA ASP A 12 14.82 -11.82 -14.10
C ASP A 12 15.39 -11.22 -12.81
N THR A 13 16.29 -10.26 -12.96
CA THR A 13 17.02 -9.62 -11.85
C THR A 13 16.62 -8.16 -11.72
N GLN A 14 17.16 -7.47 -10.71
CA GLN A 14 17.06 -6.01 -10.61
C GLN A 14 17.68 -5.29 -11.83
N GLY A 15 18.61 -5.95 -12.55
CA GLY A 15 19.29 -5.40 -13.72
C GLY A 15 18.55 -5.57 -15.06
N SER A 16 17.47 -6.35 -15.08
CA SER A 16 16.65 -6.54 -16.29
C SER A 16 15.98 -5.24 -16.71
N ASP A 17 15.90 -5.00 -18.02
CA ASP A 17 15.19 -3.86 -18.63
C ASP A 17 15.70 -2.47 -18.22
N LEU A 18 16.88 -2.38 -17.61
CA LEU A 18 17.48 -1.09 -17.27
C LEU A 18 17.95 -0.36 -18.55
N PRO A 19 17.82 0.98 -18.61
CA PRO A 19 18.29 1.78 -19.73
C PRO A 19 19.77 1.55 -20.03
N SER A 20 20.08 1.33 -21.31
CA SER A 20 21.45 1.11 -21.80
C SER A 20 22.29 2.38 -21.83
N SER A 21 21.66 3.55 -22.05
CA SER A 21 22.34 4.84 -22.03
C SER A 21 22.34 5.41 -20.61
N THR A 22 23.51 5.77 -20.12
CA THR A 22 23.73 6.47 -18.84
C THR A 22 23.75 7.99 -19.01
N GLU A 23 23.73 8.49 -20.25
CA GLU A 23 23.83 9.91 -20.55
C GLU A 23 22.49 10.62 -20.31
N ASP A 24 22.54 11.72 -19.56
CA ASP A 24 21.50 12.74 -19.36
C ASP A 24 20.18 12.37 -18.67
N ILE A 25 20.08 11.22 -18.00
CA ILE A 25 18.90 10.96 -17.14
C ILE A 25 19.01 11.75 -15.84
N ARG A 26 18.50 12.99 -15.88
CA ARG A 26 18.32 13.84 -14.71
C ARG A 26 17.17 13.32 -13.86
N LYS A 27 17.52 12.75 -12.71
CA LYS A 27 16.52 12.30 -11.72
C LYS A 27 15.73 13.52 -11.20
N PRO A 28 14.38 13.48 -11.17
CA PRO A 28 13.56 14.58 -10.69
C PRO A 28 13.91 15.01 -9.26
N LYS A 29 13.68 16.29 -8.95
CA LYS A 29 13.71 16.78 -7.57
C LYS A 29 12.39 16.40 -6.90
N ILE A 30 12.44 15.71 -5.77
CA ILE A 30 11.26 15.37 -4.96
C ILE A 30 11.31 16.09 -3.61
N ALA A 31 10.23 16.00 -2.81
CA ALA A 31 10.24 16.56 -1.47
C ALA A 31 11.30 15.87 -0.58
N ILE A 32 11.88 16.63 0.36
CA ILE A 32 12.81 16.08 1.35
C ILE A 32 12.01 15.32 2.40
N LEU A 33 12.36 14.06 2.64
CA LEU A 33 11.73 13.24 3.68
C LEU A 33 12.09 13.74 5.09
N GLY A 34 11.06 14.09 5.85
CA GLY A 34 11.14 14.37 7.28
C GLY A 34 11.00 13.09 8.13
N LYS A 35 10.80 13.26 9.44
CA LYS A 35 10.75 12.15 10.39
C LYS A 35 9.37 11.50 10.56
N GLU A 36 8.33 12.03 9.93
CA GLU A 36 6.94 11.61 10.16
C GLU A 36 6.50 10.46 9.23
N ILE A 37 5.75 9.50 9.76
CA ILE A 37 5.25 8.32 9.01
C ILE A 37 4.26 8.72 7.90
N SER A 38 3.42 9.73 8.16
CA SER A 38 2.53 10.35 7.17
C SER A 38 3.32 10.88 5.96
N SER A 39 4.50 11.45 6.22
CA SER A 39 5.41 11.95 5.18
C SER A 39 6.12 10.83 4.41
N LEU A 40 6.34 9.66 5.02
CA LEU A 40 7.01 8.52 4.38
C LEU A 40 6.19 7.93 3.22
N ASN A 41 4.91 7.63 3.41
CA ASN A 41 4.10 7.00 2.36
C ASN A 41 3.96 7.90 1.12
N ARG A 42 3.76 9.20 1.34
CA ARG A 42 3.76 10.20 0.27
C ARG A 42 5.12 10.27 -0.41
N TRP A 43 6.21 10.29 0.34
CA TRP A 43 7.56 10.33 -0.20
C TRP A 43 7.90 9.06 -1.00
N LEU A 44 7.51 7.87 -0.55
CA LEU A 44 7.67 6.62 -1.30
C LEU A 44 6.92 6.65 -2.64
N ALA A 45 5.72 7.24 -2.66
CA ALA A 45 4.98 7.45 -3.89
C ALA A 45 5.73 8.42 -4.83
N GLU A 46 6.23 9.55 -4.32
CA GLU A 46 7.02 10.52 -5.10
C GLU A 46 8.31 9.88 -5.66
N VAL A 47 9.02 9.06 -4.89
CA VAL A 47 10.17 8.28 -5.37
C VAL A 47 9.75 7.35 -6.51
N SER A 48 8.66 6.61 -6.34
CA SER A 48 8.14 5.72 -7.39
C SER A 48 7.76 6.48 -8.66
N PHE A 49 7.10 7.64 -8.53
CA PHE A 49 6.72 8.49 -9.67
C PHE A 49 7.93 9.10 -10.37
N ALA A 50 9.01 9.41 -9.64
CA ALA A 50 10.24 9.94 -10.22
C ALA A 50 11.03 8.88 -11.02
N LEU A 51 11.10 7.64 -10.52
CA LEU A 51 11.97 6.61 -11.09
C LEU A 51 11.28 5.71 -12.12
N LYS A 52 9.94 5.58 -12.08
CA LYS A 52 9.18 4.73 -13.02
C LYS A 52 9.26 5.21 -14.47
N PRO A 53 9.07 6.50 -14.81
CA PRO A 53 9.18 6.99 -16.19
C PRO A 53 10.58 6.82 -16.77
N LEU A 54 11.59 6.79 -15.90
CA LEU A 54 13.00 6.59 -16.27
C LEU A 54 13.36 5.11 -16.47
N GLY A 55 12.46 4.18 -16.19
CA GLY A 55 12.73 2.74 -16.29
C GLY A 55 13.70 2.20 -15.23
N ILE A 56 14.07 2.99 -14.22
CA ILE A 56 15.10 2.62 -13.23
C ILE A 56 14.52 2.23 -11.86
N LYS A 57 13.20 2.32 -11.65
CA LYS A 57 12.56 1.96 -10.36
C LYS A 57 12.95 0.56 -9.86
N ARG A 58 13.24 -0.37 -10.77
CA ARG A 58 13.55 -1.77 -10.49
C ARG A 58 14.79 -1.97 -9.59
N VAL A 59 15.73 -1.01 -9.56
CA VAL A 59 16.91 -1.09 -8.67
C VAL A 59 16.55 -0.96 -7.18
N LEU A 60 15.32 -0.56 -6.85
CA LEU A 60 14.80 -0.51 -5.48
C LEU A 60 14.16 -1.82 -5.03
N ASP A 61 13.93 -2.77 -5.93
CA ASP A 61 13.13 -3.96 -5.67
C ASP A 61 13.96 -5.04 -4.96
N SER A 62 14.02 -4.96 -3.63
CA SER A 62 14.72 -5.94 -2.80
C SER A 62 14.15 -7.35 -2.86
N SER A 63 12.99 -7.57 -3.49
CA SER A 63 12.42 -8.91 -3.70
C SER A 63 13.06 -9.65 -4.87
N LYS A 64 13.76 -8.94 -5.76
CA LYS A 64 14.49 -9.53 -6.89
C LYS A 64 15.95 -9.70 -6.55
N GLU A 65 16.53 -10.79 -7.07
CA GLU A 65 17.98 -10.99 -6.99
C GLU A 65 18.72 -9.87 -7.75
N ARG A 66 19.85 -9.47 -7.19
CA ARG A 66 20.82 -8.63 -7.88
C ARG A 66 21.48 -9.44 -8.99
N PRO A 67 21.82 -8.84 -10.14
CA PRO A 67 22.67 -9.48 -11.11
C PRO A 67 23.99 -9.91 -10.46
N ARG A 68 24.55 -11.03 -10.89
CA ARG A 68 25.89 -11.48 -10.51
C ARG A 68 26.93 -10.71 -11.32
N HIS A 69 28.16 -10.57 -10.82
CA HIS A 69 29.26 -9.93 -11.57
C HIS A 69 29.50 -10.51 -12.97
N SER A 70 29.15 -11.78 -13.19
CA SER A 70 29.23 -12.46 -14.49
C SER A 70 28.12 -12.06 -15.47
N ASP A 71 27.05 -11.42 -15.00
CA ASP A 71 25.89 -11.07 -15.81
C ASP A 71 26.17 -9.80 -16.62
N THR A 72 25.74 -9.80 -17.89
CA THR A 72 25.92 -8.65 -18.78
C THR A 72 25.18 -7.39 -18.30
N SER A 73 24.16 -7.55 -17.45
CA SER A 73 23.41 -6.47 -16.83
C SER A 73 24.06 -5.91 -15.55
N TYR A 74 25.11 -6.54 -15.01
CA TYR A 74 25.71 -6.15 -13.73
C TYR A 74 26.20 -4.71 -13.71
N ARG A 75 27.09 -4.33 -14.62
CA ARG A 75 27.67 -2.96 -14.66
C ARG A 75 26.59 -1.88 -14.80
N ARG A 76 25.54 -2.19 -15.57
CA ARG A 76 24.41 -1.27 -15.76
C ARG A 76 23.58 -1.14 -14.49
N TRP A 77 23.29 -2.28 -13.85
CA TRP A 77 22.60 -2.31 -12.57
C TRP A 77 23.38 -1.57 -11.48
N GLU A 78 24.68 -1.84 -11.36
CA GLU A 78 25.58 -1.20 -10.41
C GLU A 78 25.55 0.32 -10.58
N TYR A 79 25.77 0.82 -11.79
CA TYR A 79 25.68 2.25 -12.09
C TYR A 79 24.34 2.88 -11.65
N TRP A 80 23.22 2.29 -12.06
CA TRP A 80 21.90 2.83 -11.73
C TRP A 80 21.58 2.74 -10.24
N SER A 81 21.97 1.63 -9.62
CA SER A 81 21.72 1.37 -8.20
C SER A 81 22.51 2.35 -7.32
N THR A 82 23.81 2.54 -7.58
CA THR A 82 24.65 3.53 -6.87
C THR A 82 24.15 4.96 -7.11
N SER A 83 23.76 5.26 -8.36
CA SER A 83 23.21 6.57 -8.72
C SER A 83 21.89 6.88 -8.02
N VAL A 84 21.00 5.88 -7.87
CA VAL A 84 19.73 6.05 -7.16
C VAL A 84 19.95 6.08 -5.65
N ALA A 85 20.87 5.29 -5.09
CA ALA A 85 21.25 5.37 -3.68
C ALA A 85 21.71 6.79 -3.29
N THR A 86 22.62 7.38 -4.07
CA THR A 86 23.08 8.76 -3.88
C THR A 86 21.93 9.76 -3.98
N TRP A 87 21.04 9.57 -4.95
CA TRP A 87 19.88 10.44 -5.12
C TRP A 87 18.90 10.34 -3.94
N LEU A 88 18.63 9.14 -3.41
CA LEU A 88 17.80 8.94 -2.23
C LEU A 88 18.39 9.63 -1.00
N PHE A 89 19.69 9.47 -0.77
CA PHE A 89 20.39 10.10 0.35
C PHE A 89 20.24 11.64 0.32
N ARG A 90 20.31 12.26 -0.87
CA ARG A 90 20.11 13.71 -1.03
C ARG A 90 18.67 14.18 -0.82
N HIS A 91 17.70 13.26 -0.83
CA HIS A 91 16.27 13.56 -0.69
C HIS A 91 15.67 13.16 0.67
N VAL A 92 16.52 12.98 1.69
CA VAL A 92 16.10 12.83 3.08
C VAL A 92 16.70 13.93 3.94
N SER A 93 16.06 14.25 5.07
CA SER A 93 16.54 15.29 5.98
C SER A 93 17.93 14.98 6.53
N GLU A 94 18.69 16.02 6.89
CA GLU A 94 20.03 15.91 7.49
C GLU A 94 20.03 14.96 8.72
N LYS A 95 18.96 14.97 9.50
CA LYS A 95 18.79 14.05 10.63
C LYS A 95 18.74 12.57 10.22
N ILE A 96 18.13 12.25 9.08
CA ILE A 96 18.09 10.90 8.52
C ILE A 96 19.44 10.56 7.89
N GLN A 97 20.05 11.49 7.16
CA GLN A 97 21.41 11.33 6.61
C GLN A 97 22.42 10.99 7.72
N ASN A 98 22.43 11.78 8.80
CA ASN A 98 23.31 11.55 9.95
C ASN A 98 23.06 10.18 10.59
N LYS A 99 21.80 9.71 10.67
CA LYS A 99 21.50 8.37 11.17
C LYS A 99 21.96 7.26 10.22
N LEU A 100 21.81 7.43 8.90
CA LEU A 100 22.31 6.48 7.89
C LEU A 100 23.83 6.32 8.02
N CYS A 101 24.54 7.42 8.26
CA CYS A 101 25.98 7.44 8.49
C CYS A 101 26.36 6.85 9.85
N SER A 102 25.73 7.28 10.95
CA SER A 102 26.02 6.81 12.31
C SER A 102 25.68 5.34 12.56
N SER A 103 24.62 4.82 11.91
CA SER A 103 24.22 3.40 11.96
C SER A 103 25.35 2.45 11.59
N LYS A 104 26.36 2.94 10.88
CA LYS A 104 27.51 2.15 10.45
C LYS A 104 28.85 2.80 10.79
N GLN A 105 28.90 3.69 11.81
CA GLN A 105 30.09 4.46 12.24
C GLN A 105 30.77 5.23 11.09
N ARG A 106 30.00 5.97 10.29
CA ARG A 106 30.48 6.66 9.07
C ARG A 106 30.20 8.16 9.08
N THR A 107 30.90 8.90 8.21
CA THR A 107 30.65 10.33 7.94
C THR A 107 29.80 10.50 6.68
N PRO A 108 29.05 11.60 6.52
CA PRO A 108 28.30 11.91 5.28
C PRO A 108 29.18 11.90 4.02
N GLN A 109 30.45 12.28 4.16
CA GLN A 109 31.42 12.25 3.06
C GLN A 109 31.72 10.81 2.60
N SER A 110 31.95 9.88 3.53
CA SER A 110 32.20 8.46 3.21
C SER A 110 31.02 7.73 2.56
N PHE A 111 29.80 8.27 2.63
CA PHE A 111 28.63 7.72 1.93
C PHE A 111 28.65 8.03 0.42
N LEU A 112 29.39 9.06 0.02
CA LEU A 112 29.54 9.50 -1.38
C LEU A 112 30.80 8.92 -2.05
N ASP A 113 31.67 8.26 -1.27
CA ASP A 113 32.89 7.62 -1.76
C ASP A 113 32.60 6.16 -2.15
N ASP A 114 33.05 5.77 -3.36
CA ASP A 114 32.65 4.58 -4.14
C ASP A 114 32.85 3.23 -3.40
N ASP A 115 33.69 3.20 -2.35
CA ASP A 115 34.21 1.95 -1.78
C ASP A 115 33.58 1.55 -0.42
N SER A 116 32.68 2.35 0.15
CA SER A 116 32.18 2.05 1.52
C SER A 116 30.79 2.59 1.88
N GLY A 117 29.83 2.69 0.96
CA GLY A 117 28.45 3.14 1.25
C GLY A 117 27.43 2.03 1.58
N LEU A 118 26.17 2.39 1.83
CA LEU A 118 25.03 1.56 1.40
C LEU A 118 25.11 1.57 -0.13
N GLN A 119 25.77 0.57 -0.70
CA GLN A 119 26.25 0.62 -2.08
C GLN A 119 25.11 0.73 -3.09
N TYR A 120 23.94 0.20 -2.73
CA TYR A 120 22.85 -0.03 -3.66
C TYR A 120 21.54 0.59 -3.19
N ALA A 121 20.68 0.91 -4.17
CA ALA A 121 19.47 1.68 -3.98
C ALA A 121 18.43 0.97 -3.11
N ASP A 122 18.32 -0.35 -3.24
CA ASP A 122 17.45 -1.22 -2.44
C ASP A 122 17.83 -1.19 -0.95
N GLU A 123 19.13 -1.30 -0.64
CA GLU A 123 19.64 -1.19 0.74
C GLU A 123 19.41 0.19 1.33
N THR A 124 19.68 1.23 0.53
CA THR A 124 19.49 2.63 0.95
C THR A 124 18.02 2.91 1.25
N MET A 125 17.12 2.47 0.37
CA MET A 125 15.69 2.59 0.58
C MET A 125 15.24 1.88 1.85
N LYS A 126 15.68 0.63 2.05
CA LYS A 126 15.36 -0.15 3.26
C LYS A 126 15.84 0.55 4.53
N ALA A 127 17.09 1.03 4.56
CA ALA A 127 17.65 1.72 5.71
C ALA A 127 16.93 3.05 6.02
N ILE A 128 16.52 3.80 4.98
CA ILE A 128 15.69 5.01 5.16
C ILE A 128 14.36 4.65 5.81
N ILE A 129 13.68 3.61 5.32
CA ILE A 129 12.42 3.11 5.90
C ILE A 129 12.64 2.71 7.35
N ASP A 130 13.68 1.92 7.65
CA ASP A 130 13.99 1.46 9.01
C ASP A 130 14.33 2.64 9.97
N ILE A 131 14.90 3.74 9.48
CA ILE A 131 15.23 4.92 10.28
C ILE A 131 14.01 5.80 10.59
N VAL A 132 13.09 5.91 9.62
CA VAL A 132 11.85 6.70 9.76
C VAL A 132 10.79 5.89 10.50
N GLU A 133 10.79 4.57 10.35
CA GLU A 133 9.95 3.62 11.06
C GLU A 133 10.79 2.62 11.88
N PRO A 134 11.57 3.07 12.89
CA PRO A 134 12.34 2.16 13.72
C PRO A 134 11.39 1.31 14.56
N GLY A 135 11.25 0.04 14.23
CA GLY A 135 10.54 -0.96 15.04
C GLY A 135 9.01 -0.87 15.10
N ASN A 136 8.34 0.06 14.41
CA ASN A 136 6.93 0.38 14.70
C ASN A 136 5.91 -0.03 13.62
N ARG A 137 6.34 -0.53 12.44
CA ARG A 137 5.38 -0.99 11.42
C ARG A 137 4.53 -2.14 11.94
N ASN A 138 5.12 -3.12 12.62
CA ASN A 138 4.36 -4.24 13.17
C ASN A 138 3.48 -3.81 14.35
N GLU A 139 3.96 -2.99 15.29
CA GLU A 139 3.12 -2.54 16.42
C GLU A 139 1.96 -1.64 15.95
N TYR A 140 2.20 -0.70 15.04
CA TYR A 140 1.15 0.11 14.44
C TYR A 140 0.16 -0.74 13.63
N VAL A 141 0.64 -1.62 12.74
CA VAL A 141 -0.24 -2.51 11.96
C VAL A 141 -1.02 -3.43 12.89
N MET A 142 -0.42 -3.95 13.95
CA MET A 142 -1.11 -4.77 14.95
C MET A 142 -2.15 -3.97 15.73
N ALA A 143 -1.88 -2.70 16.07
CA ALA A 143 -2.86 -1.81 16.66
C ALA A 143 -4.02 -1.51 15.70
N GLU A 144 -3.74 -1.31 14.40
CA GLU A 144 -4.78 -1.10 13.38
C GLU A 144 -5.59 -2.37 13.07
N ILE A 145 -4.96 -3.56 13.12
CA ILE A 145 -5.65 -4.86 13.06
C ILE A 145 -6.55 -5.02 14.30
N GLN A 146 -6.07 -4.65 15.48
CA GLN A 146 -6.86 -4.71 16.71
C GLN A 146 -8.07 -3.78 16.64
N LYS A 147 -7.89 -2.54 16.16
CA LYS A 147 -9.00 -1.62 15.88
C LYS A 147 -9.99 -2.22 14.88
N HIS A 148 -9.51 -2.83 13.79
CA HIS A 148 -10.37 -3.46 12.79
C HIS A 148 -11.23 -4.60 13.38
N ARG A 149 -10.65 -5.45 14.23
CA ARG A 149 -11.37 -6.52 14.95
C ARG A 149 -12.44 -5.99 15.91
N GLU A 150 -12.25 -4.77 16.42
CA GLU A 150 -13.16 -4.10 17.33
C GLU A 150 -14.31 -3.36 16.64
N ILE A 151 -14.32 -3.30 15.30
CA ILE A 151 -15.42 -2.73 14.52
C ILE A 151 -16.53 -3.78 14.40
N THR A 152 -17.57 -3.62 15.22
CA THR A 152 -18.79 -4.45 15.19
C THR A 152 -20.02 -3.57 15.00
N ARG A 153 -21.10 -4.11 14.42
CA ARG A 153 -22.33 -3.35 14.12
C ARG A 153 -22.92 -2.70 15.37
N ALA A 154 -22.81 -3.34 16.53
CA ALA A 154 -23.32 -2.85 17.81
C ALA A 154 -22.69 -1.53 18.28
N ARG A 155 -21.50 -1.15 17.81
CA ARG A 155 -20.81 0.09 18.22
C ARG A 155 -21.23 1.34 17.44
N TYR A 156 -22.09 1.19 16.44
CA TYR A 156 -22.50 2.28 15.54
C TYR A 156 -24.00 2.52 15.59
N ARG A 157 -24.44 3.75 15.33
CA ARG A 157 -25.87 4.12 15.44
C ARG A 157 -26.68 3.65 14.24
N SER A 158 -26.04 3.41 13.11
CA SER A 158 -26.68 2.94 11.88
C SER A 158 -25.80 1.97 11.11
N ALA A 159 -26.43 1.13 10.28
CA ALA A 159 -25.75 0.25 9.33
C ALA A 159 -24.81 1.03 8.40
N LYS A 160 -25.22 2.24 7.98
CA LYS A 160 -24.41 3.14 7.16
C LYS A 160 -23.13 3.60 7.87
N GLU A 161 -23.23 4.04 9.12
CA GLU A 161 -22.04 4.44 9.88
C GLU A 161 -21.08 3.26 10.08
N TYR A 162 -21.62 2.09 10.39
CA TYR A 162 -20.84 0.86 10.54
C TYR A 162 -20.09 0.51 9.25
N ILE A 163 -20.78 0.47 8.10
CA ILE A 163 -20.15 0.02 6.86
C ILE A 163 -19.08 1.00 6.36
N LEU A 164 -19.30 2.31 6.51
CA LEU A 164 -18.30 3.32 6.17
C LEU A 164 -17.05 3.19 7.04
N ALA A 165 -17.21 2.94 8.35
CA ALA A 165 -16.09 2.74 9.25
C ALA A 165 -15.33 1.44 8.95
N TYR A 166 -16.06 0.35 8.71
CA TYR A 166 -15.48 -0.96 8.39
C TYR A 166 -14.73 -0.93 7.04
N GLU A 167 -15.33 -0.33 6.01
CA GLU A 167 -14.72 -0.15 4.69
C GLU A 167 -13.46 0.71 4.78
N ALA A 168 -13.52 1.87 5.44
CA ALA A 168 -12.38 2.76 5.60
C ALA A 168 -11.20 2.08 6.31
N GLN A 169 -11.46 1.34 7.39
CA GLN A 169 -10.42 0.61 8.11
C GLN A 169 -9.86 -0.56 7.29
N THR A 170 -10.71 -1.23 6.51
CA THR A 170 -10.27 -2.31 5.60
C THR A 170 -9.38 -1.76 4.49
N SER A 171 -9.73 -0.63 3.87
CA SER A 171 -8.89 0.07 2.88
C SER A 171 -7.57 0.54 3.49
N LEU A 172 -7.58 1.04 4.73
CA LEU A 172 -6.35 1.40 5.45
C LEU A 172 -5.42 0.19 5.57
N LEU A 173 -5.92 -0.94 6.08
CA LEU A 173 -5.14 -2.16 6.21
C LEU A 173 -4.69 -2.72 4.85
N GLN A 174 -5.50 -2.57 3.80
CA GLN A 174 -5.16 -3.00 2.45
C GLN A 174 -3.94 -2.20 1.94
N SER A 175 -3.92 -0.88 2.16
CA SER A 175 -2.78 -0.02 1.80
C SER A 175 -1.48 -0.40 2.53
N LYS A 176 -1.58 -1.13 3.66
CA LYS A 176 -0.46 -1.61 4.47
C LYS A 176 -0.10 -3.07 4.22
N LEU A 177 -0.78 -3.74 3.29
CA LEU A 177 -0.67 -5.18 3.00
C LEU A 177 -1.01 -6.06 4.21
N ALA A 178 -1.99 -5.62 5.02
CA ALA A 178 -2.39 -6.27 6.26
C ALA A 178 -3.92 -6.43 6.39
N ALA A 179 -4.68 -6.20 5.32
CA ALA A 179 -6.12 -6.40 5.33
C ALA A 179 -6.48 -7.89 5.40
N PRO A 180 -7.62 -8.23 6.01
CA PRO A 180 -8.19 -9.56 5.87
C PRO A 180 -8.50 -9.87 4.40
N ALA A 181 -8.61 -11.15 4.06
CA ALA A 181 -9.06 -11.57 2.75
C ALA A 181 -10.42 -10.92 2.40
N PRO A 182 -10.64 -10.44 1.17
CA PRO A 182 -11.86 -9.72 0.80
C PRO A 182 -13.15 -10.52 1.07
N VAL A 183 -13.14 -11.82 0.80
CA VAL A 183 -14.26 -12.73 1.11
C VAL A 183 -14.58 -12.78 2.60
N TYR A 184 -13.56 -12.74 3.46
CA TYR A 184 -13.74 -12.73 4.92
C TYR A 184 -14.29 -11.39 5.41
N ALA A 185 -13.76 -10.28 4.88
CA ALA A 185 -14.25 -8.94 5.18
C ALA A 185 -15.72 -8.79 4.78
N LEU A 186 -16.08 -9.25 3.58
CA LEU A 186 -17.44 -9.20 3.05
C LEU A 186 -18.40 -10.07 3.88
N THR A 187 -18.04 -11.33 4.14
CA THR A 187 -18.84 -12.24 4.97
C THR A 187 -19.08 -11.67 6.37
N THR A 188 -18.08 -10.99 6.94
CA THR A 188 -18.20 -10.34 8.25
C THR A 188 -19.25 -9.23 8.22
N VAL A 189 -19.20 -8.34 7.22
CA VAL A 189 -20.16 -7.25 7.07
C VAL A 189 -21.58 -7.78 6.87
N LEU A 190 -21.76 -8.76 5.98
CA LEU A 190 -23.08 -9.33 5.69
C LEU A 190 -23.69 -10.00 6.93
N ARG A 191 -22.88 -10.74 7.69
CA ARG A 191 -23.31 -11.37 8.95
C ARG A 191 -23.72 -10.31 9.99
N GLU A 192 -22.93 -9.26 10.15
CA GLU A 192 -23.20 -8.19 11.13
C GLU A 192 -24.45 -7.36 10.76
N LEU A 193 -24.81 -7.29 9.48
CA LEU A 193 -26.00 -6.58 8.98
C LEU A 193 -27.21 -7.49 8.75
N LYS A 194 -27.11 -8.77 9.10
CA LYS A 194 -28.15 -9.77 8.84
C LYS A 194 -29.45 -9.37 9.52
N GLY A 195 -30.50 -9.20 8.71
CA GLY A 195 -31.83 -8.85 9.19
C GLY A 195 -32.10 -7.36 9.37
N GLU A 196 -31.09 -6.48 9.26
CA GLU A 196 -31.30 -5.03 9.25
C GLU A 196 -31.76 -4.50 7.89
N LEU A 197 -31.28 -5.13 6.81
CA LEU A 197 -31.55 -4.72 5.44
C LEU A 197 -32.03 -5.93 4.62
N PRO A 198 -33.14 -5.82 3.86
CA PRO A 198 -33.67 -6.92 3.05
C PRO A 198 -32.66 -7.44 2.02
N VAL A 199 -31.84 -6.55 1.45
CA VAL A 199 -30.87 -6.87 0.39
C VAL A 199 -29.76 -7.83 0.87
N ILE A 200 -29.46 -7.86 2.17
CA ILE A 200 -28.33 -8.61 2.73
C ILE A 200 -28.51 -10.11 2.55
N ARG A 201 -29.75 -10.62 2.60
CA ARG A 201 -30.02 -12.06 2.39
C ARG A 201 -29.67 -12.51 0.97
N GLU A 202 -29.88 -11.65 -0.02
CA GLU A 202 -29.56 -11.98 -1.40
C GLU A 202 -28.05 -11.88 -1.64
N MET A 203 -27.42 -10.83 -1.12
CA MET A 203 -25.96 -10.69 -1.14
C MET A 203 -25.25 -11.86 -0.43
N GLU A 204 -25.78 -12.38 0.69
CA GLU A 204 -25.23 -13.58 1.35
C GLU A 204 -25.26 -14.81 0.43
N ARG A 205 -26.32 -14.96 -0.37
CA ARG A 205 -26.47 -16.07 -1.32
C ARG A 205 -25.48 -15.92 -2.48
N GLU A 206 -25.41 -14.73 -3.08
CA GLU A 206 -24.49 -14.43 -4.17
C GLU A 206 -23.04 -14.68 -3.74
N VAL A 207 -22.63 -14.21 -2.56
CA VAL A 207 -21.26 -14.42 -2.05
C VAL A 207 -20.96 -15.89 -1.77
N ALA A 208 -21.94 -16.69 -1.34
CA ALA A 208 -21.76 -18.13 -1.11
C ALA A 208 -21.56 -18.93 -2.41
N GLU A 209 -22.00 -18.40 -3.55
CA GLU A 209 -21.83 -19.01 -4.87
C GLU A 209 -20.46 -18.72 -5.50
N HIS A 210 -19.73 -17.71 -5.00
CA HIS A 210 -18.39 -17.38 -5.49
C HIS A 210 -17.32 -18.27 -4.86
N ASN A 211 -16.31 -18.63 -5.63
CA ASN A 211 -15.08 -19.18 -5.05
C ASN A 211 -14.41 -18.10 -4.18
N SER A 212 -13.83 -18.49 -3.04
CA SER A 212 -13.17 -17.56 -2.10
C SER A 212 -12.12 -16.67 -2.77
N ASP A 213 -11.50 -17.19 -3.82
CA ASP A 213 -10.37 -16.58 -4.52
C ASP A 213 -10.80 -15.60 -5.62
N GLU A 214 -12.09 -15.62 -5.99
CA GLU A 214 -12.68 -14.71 -7.00
C GLU A 214 -13.12 -13.37 -6.38
N VAL A 215 -13.34 -13.34 -5.06
CA VAL A 215 -13.74 -12.12 -4.35
C VAL A 215 -12.54 -11.19 -4.17
N THR A 216 -12.48 -10.14 -4.99
CA THR A 216 -11.44 -9.11 -4.91
C THR A 216 -11.85 -7.95 -3.99
N PHE A 217 -10.90 -7.11 -3.58
CA PHE A 217 -11.22 -5.86 -2.86
C PHE A 217 -12.13 -4.93 -3.67
N THR A 218 -12.04 -4.94 -5.00
CA THR A 218 -12.96 -4.19 -5.87
C THR A 218 -14.40 -4.67 -5.69
N ILE A 219 -14.61 -5.99 -5.63
CA ILE A 219 -15.93 -6.58 -5.38
C ILE A 219 -16.41 -6.18 -3.98
N PHE A 220 -15.58 -6.34 -2.95
CA PHE A 220 -15.90 -5.90 -1.59
C PHE A 220 -16.37 -4.43 -1.54
N HIS A 221 -15.64 -3.50 -2.15
CA HIS A 221 -16.01 -2.08 -2.19
C HIS A 221 -17.31 -1.82 -2.94
N ASN A 222 -17.62 -2.60 -3.98
CA ASN A 222 -18.90 -2.49 -4.68
C ASN A 222 -20.06 -2.91 -3.77
N TYR A 223 -19.94 -4.04 -3.06
CA TYR A 223 -20.94 -4.46 -2.08
C TYR A 223 -21.13 -3.43 -0.96
N CYS A 224 -20.06 -2.84 -0.43
CA CYS A 224 -20.16 -1.76 0.56
C CYS A 224 -20.97 -0.56 0.03
N ARG A 225 -20.72 -0.16 -1.23
CA ARG A 225 -21.46 0.91 -1.90
C ARG A 225 -22.93 0.57 -2.12
N ASP A 226 -23.24 -0.65 -2.51
CA ASP A 226 -24.62 -1.10 -2.74
C ASP A 226 -25.43 -1.11 -1.44
N ILE A 227 -24.83 -1.59 -0.35
CA ILE A 227 -25.43 -1.54 0.99
C ILE A 227 -25.65 -0.09 1.43
N GLU A 228 -24.67 0.80 1.20
CA GLU A 228 -24.82 2.23 1.52
C GLU A 228 -25.99 2.86 0.73
N SER A 229 -26.11 2.54 -0.56
CA SER A 229 -27.20 2.98 -1.42
C SER A 229 -28.57 2.55 -0.88
N GLU A 230 -28.70 1.30 -0.43
CA GLU A 230 -29.93 0.80 0.18
C GLU A 230 -30.25 1.49 1.51
N CYS A 231 -29.26 1.76 2.35
CA CYS A 231 -29.45 2.55 3.57
C CYS A 231 -30.02 3.94 3.25
N ASN A 232 -29.49 4.61 2.23
CA ASN A 232 -29.94 5.94 1.81
C ASN A 232 -31.40 5.87 1.29
N LYS A 233 -31.76 4.86 0.50
CA LYS A 233 -33.13 4.66 0.00
C LYS A 233 -34.13 4.47 1.14
N ILE A 234 -33.81 3.66 2.15
CA ILE A 234 -34.67 3.44 3.32
C ILE A 234 -34.84 4.74 4.11
N GLN A 235 -33.75 5.47 4.35
CA GLN A 235 -33.80 6.74 5.08
C GLN A 235 -34.65 7.78 4.35
N GLN A 236 -34.55 7.87 3.02
CA GLN A 236 -35.40 8.73 2.20
C GLN A 236 -36.88 8.34 2.32
N ARG A 237 -37.22 7.05 2.20
CA ARG A 237 -38.60 6.56 2.36
C ARG A 237 -39.17 6.92 3.74
N LEU A 238 -38.39 6.79 4.80
CA LEU A 238 -38.80 7.17 6.16
C LEU A 238 -39.03 8.68 6.32
N ARG A 239 -38.26 9.52 5.62
CA ARG A 239 -38.44 10.98 5.62
C ARG A 239 -39.66 11.40 4.80
N SER A 240 -39.96 10.68 3.72
CA SER A 240 -41.09 10.97 2.83
C SER A 240 -42.45 10.48 3.35
N ASN A 241 -42.50 9.69 4.43
CA ASN A 241 -43.73 9.17 5.04
C ASN A 241 -43.82 9.51 6.55
N PRO A 242 -44.38 10.67 6.93
CA PRO A 242 -44.44 11.12 8.35
C PRO A 242 -45.42 10.34 9.25
N THR A 243 -46.30 9.51 8.69
CA THR A 243 -47.44 8.91 9.40
C THR A 243 -47.11 7.71 10.30
N ALA A 244 -45.87 7.22 10.36
CA ALA A 244 -45.50 6.11 11.23
C ALA A 244 -45.09 6.51 12.67
N ARG A 245 -45.09 7.81 13.01
CA ARG A 245 -44.62 8.31 14.32
C ARG A 245 -45.72 8.57 15.37
N SER A 246 -47.00 8.45 15.03
CA SER A 246 -48.09 8.56 16.03
C SER A 246 -49.10 7.43 15.89
N GLY A 247 -48.92 6.37 16.67
CA GLY A 247 -49.86 5.25 16.68
C GLY A 247 -49.52 4.22 17.72
N ASN A 248 -49.44 4.64 18.99
CA ASN A 248 -49.89 3.86 20.17
C ASN A 248 -49.38 4.52 21.46
N TYR A 249 -50.03 5.60 21.86
CA TYR A 249 -50.20 5.91 23.27
C TYR A 249 -51.65 6.38 23.51
N ASN A 250 -52.32 5.62 24.36
CA ASN A 250 -53.58 5.90 25.08
C ASN A 250 -54.93 5.76 24.37
N ARG A 251 -55.66 4.72 24.78
CA ARG A 251 -56.95 4.74 25.52
C ARG A 251 -57.35 3.27 25.75
N ARG A 252 -57.37 2.69 26.96
CA ARG A 252 -58.27 2.93 28.11
C ARG A 252 -59.69 3.25 27.70
#